data_AF-A0A7J4LHN6-F1
#
_entry.id   AF-A0A7J4LHN6-F1
#
_cell.length_a   1.000
_cell.length_b   1.000
_cell.length_c   1.000
_cell.angle_alpha   90.00
_cell.angle_beta   90.00
_cell.angle_gamma   90.00
#
_symmetry.space_group_name_H-M   'P 1'
#
loop_
_entity.id
_entity.type
_entity.pdbx_description
1 polymer ?
#
loop_
_entity_poly.entity_id
_entity_poly.type
_entity_poly.pdbx_seq_one_letter_code
_entity_poly.pdbx_strand_id
1 'polypeptide(L)' 'MSRLISVSDDVYSKLTKLKGKDSYSVILRRLIVPSSNKEKILQFFGTGGVDEEKVKELKIGWKKWSDRYA' A
#
# COMPACT_ATOMS: atom_id res chain seq x y z
N MET A 1 -29.85 5.11 1.62
CA MET A 1 -30.14 6.11 0.58
C MET A 1 -29.44 5.70 -0.70
N SER A 2 -30.20 5.46 -1.77
CA SER A 2 -29.65 5.32 -3.11
C SER A 2 -29.11 6.67 -3.57
N ARG A 3 -27.91 6.69 -4.15
CA ARG A 3 -27.35 7.88 -4.81
C ARG A 3 -27.23 7.57 -6.29
N LEU A 4 -27.73 8.48 -7.12
CA LEU A 4 -27.54 8.40 -8.56
C LEU A 4 -26.15 8.95 -8.88
N ILE A 5 -25.38 8.23 -9.69
CA ILE A 5 -24.02 8.61 -10.05
C ILE A 5 -23.95 8.50 -11.57
N SER A 6 -23.58 9.58 -12.23
CA SER A 6 -23.26 9.56 -13.66
C SER A 6 -21.77 9.21 -13.80
N VAL A 7 -21.48 8.25 -14.68
CA VAL A 7 -20.12 7.80 -15.00
C VAL A 7 -19.99 7.71 -16.51
N SER A 8 -18.77 7.88 -17.02
CA SER A 8 -18.51 7.70 -18.46
C SER A 8 -18.67 6.24 -18.87
N ASP A 9 -18.93 6.02 -20.16
CA ASP A 9 -19.11 4.67 -20.73
C ASP A 9 -17.88 3.78 -20.51
N ASP A 10 -16.67 4.36 -20.57
CA ASP A 10 -15.43 3.63 -20.29
C ASP A 10 -15.38 3.11 -18.86
N VAL A 11 -15.78 3.94 -17.90
CA VAL A 11 -15.81 3.57 -16.47
C VAL A 11 -16.89 2.53 -16.24
N TYR A 12 -18.06 2.69 -16.87
CA TYR A 12 -19.13 1.71 -16.81
C TYR A 12 -18.68 0.35 -17.34
N SER A 13 -18.05 0.31 -18.52
CA SER A 13 -17.57 -0.94 -19.13
C SER A 13 -16.55 -1.66 -18.25
N LYS A 14 -15.64 -0.92 -17.60
CA LYS A 14 -14.68 -1.47 -16.64
C LYS A 14 -15.37 -2.01 -15.39
N LEU A 15 -16.35 -1.28 -14.85
CA LEU A 15 -17.13 -1.74 -13.69
C LEU A 15 -17.95 -2.98 -14.02
N THR A 16 -18.54 -3.09 -15.21
CA THR A 16 -19.28 -4.28 -15.65
C THR A 16 -18.37 -5.50 -15.74
N LYS A 17 -17.15 -5.36 -16.27
CA LYS A 17 -16.15 -6.44 -16.31
C LYS A 17 -15.72 -6.88 -14.92
N LEU A 18 -15.53 -5.93 -14.00
CA LEU A 18 -15.16 -6.20 -12.61
C LEU A 18 -16.31 -6.78 -11.79
N LYS A 19 -17.56 -6.56 -12.20
CA LYS A 19 -18.75 -6.98 -11.45
C LYS A 19 -18.91 -8.48 -11.35
N GLY A 20 -18.76 -9.21 -12.45
CA GLY A 20 -19.03 -10.65 -12.45
C GLY A 20 -20.40 -10.96 -11.81
N LYS A 21 -20.38 -11.68 -10.68
CA LYS A 21 -21.58 -12.04 -9.89
C LYS A 21 -21.91 -11.07 -8.74
N ASP A 22 -21.03 -10.13 -8.43
CA ASP A 22 -21.17 -9.23 -7.29
C ASP A 22 -22.06 -8.01 -7.61
N SER A 23 -22.40 -7.23 -6.58
CA SER A 23 -23.13 -5.97 -6.75
C SER A 23 -22.18 -4.78 -6.94
N TYR A 24 -22.61 -3.77 -7.70
CA TYR A 24 -21.81 -2.56 -7.95
C TYR A 24 -21.38 -1.85 -6.66
N SER A 25 -22.22 -1.87 -5.62
CA SER A 25 -21.91 -1.27 -4.32
C SER A 25 -20.78 -2.00 -3.57
N VAL A 26 -20.69 -3.33 -3.72
CA VAL A 26 -19.60 -4.14 -3.11
C VAL A 26 -18.27 -3.83 -3.79
N ILE A 27 -18.26 -3.76 -5.12
CA ILE A 27 -17.05 -3.44 -5.90
C ILE A 27 -16.56 -2.03 -5.56
N LEU A 28 -17.47 -1.05 -5.56
CA LEU A 28 -17.11 0.33 -5.24
C LEU A 28 -16.51 0.45 -3.84
N ARG A 29 -17.06 -0.26 -2.84
CA ARG A 29 -16.44 -0.29 -1.51
C ARG A 29 -15.04 -0.91 -1.54
N ARG A 30 -14.86 -2.03 -2.24
CA ARG A 30 -13.54 -2.67 -2.36
C ARG A 30 -12.50 -1.76 -3.04
N LEU A 31 -12.92 -0.98 -4.04
CA LEU A 31 -12.06 -0.03 -4.75
C LEU A 31 -11.77 1.25 -3.96
N ILE A 32 -12.72 1.71 -3.14
CA ILE A 32 -12.57 2.91 -2.29
C ILE A 32 -11.69 2.60 -1.08
N VAL A 33 -11.72 1.38 -0.54
CA VAL A 33 -10.83 0.97 0.54
C VAL A 33 -9.39 1.07 0.04
N PRO A 34 -8.55 1.96 0.60
CA PRO A 34 -7.17 2.04 0.19
C PRO A 34 -6.51 0.71 0.51
N SER A 35 -5.94 0.06 -0.52
CA SER A 35 -5.06 -1.09 -0.29
C SER A 35 -3.87 -0.57 0.51
N SER A 36 -3.88 -0.81 1.82
CA SER A 36 -2.74 -0.52 2.66
C SER A 36 -1.55 -1.28 2.08
N ASN A 37 -0.49 -0.58 1.69
CA ASN A 37 0.75 -1.18 1.17
C ASN A 37 1.47 -2.06 2.21
N LYS A 38 0.84 -2.34 3.36
CA LYS A 38 1.35 -3.14 4.46
C LYS A 38 1.93 -4.48 3.99
N GLU A 39 1.28 -5.19 3.08
CA GLU A 39 1.78 -6.48 2.57
C GLU A 39 3.05 -6.32 1.72
N LYS A 40 3.12 -5.28 0.87
CA LYS A 40 4.33 -4.95 0.10
C LYS A 40 5.48 -4.50 0.99
N ILE A 41 5.17 -3.70 2.02
CA ILE A 41 6.14 -3.25 3.03
C ILE A 41 6.66 -4.46 3.82
N LEU A 42 5.78 -5.35 4.26
CA LEU A 42 6.15 -6.58 4.99
C LEU A 42 6.93 -7.56 4.12
N GLN A 43 6.60 -7.69 2.83
CA GLN A 43 7.44 -8.44 1.89
C GLN A 43 8.83 -7.84 1.80
N PHE A 44 8.94 -6.51 1.69
CA PHE A 44 10.22 -5.81 1.65
C PHE A 44 11.07 -6.08 2.91
N PHE A 45 10.43 -6.16 4.08
CA PHE A 45 11.08 -6.52 5.35
C PHE A 45 11.37 -8.03 5.49
N GLY A 46 10.64 -8.90 4.80
CA GLY A 46 10.80 -10.36 4.88
C GLY A 46 11.82 -10.95 3.90
N THR A 47 12.07 -10.31 2.75
CA THR A 47 13.03 -10.79 1.74
C THR A 47 14.41 -10.14 1.82
N GLY A 48 14.57 -9.10 2.64
CA GLY A 48 15.87 -8.52 2.95
C GLY A 48 16.47 -9.24 4.15
N GLY A 49 17.27 -10.28 3.93
CA GLY A 49 18.23 -10.71 4.95
C GLY A 49 18.95 -9.46 5.45
N VAL A 50 18.83 -9.19 6.74
CA VAL A 50 19.47 -8.02 7.35
C VAL A 50 20.97 -8.19 7.15
N ASP A 51 21.53 -7.38 6.26
CA ASP A 51 22.96 -7.30 6.04
C ASP A 51 23.58 -6.72 7.32
N GLU A 52 24.00 -7.60 8.22
CA GLU A 52 24.50 -7.26 9.55
C GLU A 52 25.68 -6.27 9.50
N GLU A 53 26.43 -6.27 8.39
CA GLU A 53 27.54 -5.34 8.18
C GLU A 53 27.02 -3.91 7.98
N LYS A 54 26.00 -3.71 7.13
CA LYS A 54 25.37 -2.39 6.94
C LYS A 54 24.70 -1.87 8.20
N VAL A 55 24.10 -2.76 9.00
CA VAL A 55 23.51 -2.36 10.29
C VAL A 55 24.59 -1.95 11.30
N LYS A 56 25.75 -2.61 11.30
CA LYS A 56 26.91 -2.21 12.13
C LYS A 56 27.49 -0.86 11.69
N GLU A 57 27.63 -0.63 10.38
CA GLU A 57 28.08 0.67 9.84
C GLU A 57 27.14 1.82 10.23
N LEU A 58 25.82 1.59 10.12
CA LEU A 58 24.81 2.56 10.52
C LEU A 58 24.88 2.88 12.03
N LYS A 59 25.10 1.87 12.89
CA LYS A 59 25.28 2.08 14.34
C LYS A 59 26.52 2.92 14.67
N ILE A 60 27.63 2.73 13.94
CA ILE A 60 28.86 3.52 14.15
C ILE A 60 28.64 4.98 13.74
N GLY A 61 27.97 5.20 12.59
CA GLY A 61 27.60 6.55 12.13
C GLY A 61 26.67 7.27 13.12
N TRP A 62 25.70 6.54 13.68
CA TRP A 62 24.76 7.09 14.64
C TRP A 62 25.42 7.48 15.96
N LYS A 63 26.35 6.68 16.48
CA LYS A 63 27.12 7.02 17.69
C LYS A 63 28.01 8.25 17.49
N LYS A 64 28.66 8.37 16.33
CA LYS A 64 29.45 9.57 15.98
C LYS A 64 28.59 10.82 15.84
N TRP A 65 27.35 10.69 15.38
CA TRP A 65 26.42 11.81 15.30
C TRP A 65 25.88 12.19 16.68
N SER A 66 25.48 11.21 17.50
CA SER A 66 25.01 11.47 18.86
C SER A 66 26.08 12.11 19.73
N ASP A 67 27.33 11.65 19.66
CA ASP A 67 28.42 12.23 20.45
C ASP A 67 28.81 13.65 19.99
N ARG A 68 28.42 14.04 18.76
CA ARG A 68 28.74 15.36 18.19
C ARG A 68 27.62 16.40 18.40
N TYR A 69 26.41 15.95 18.73
CA TYR A 69 25.22 16.79 18.85
C TYR A 69 24.41 16.57 20.14
N ALA A 70 24.88 15.72 21.06
CA ALA A 70 24.39 15.61 22.44
C ALA A 70 25.25 16.48 23.38
#